data_AF-A0AAU7ZJM5-F1
#
_entry.id   AF-A0AAU7ZJM5-F1
#
_cell.length_a   1.000
_cell.length_b   1.000
_cell.length_c   1.000
_cell.angle_alpha   90.00
_cell.angle_beta   90.00
_cell.angle_gamma   90.00
#
_symmetry.space_group_name_H-M   'P 1'
#
loop_
_entity.id
_entity.type
_entity.pdbx_description
1 polymer ?
#
loop_
_entity_poly.entity_id
_entity_poly.type
_entity_poly.pdbx_seq_one_letter_code
_entity_poly.pdbx_strand_id
1 'polypeptide(L)'
;MKSILRFAFLLSLPLLLATPARAANVDDNLPNAQALLALELRAQQANPRDQCFLYTELVHVMTEIAGKQMLDGDVDQATASLKKVNDYAKLIHMDLSSNSKRVKNAEELMHHTSYRLGEYLRKASNEDRDTLQATLKQLDQVHDELLAQVFKK
;
A
#
# COMPACT_ATOMS: atom_id res chain seq x y z
N MET A 1 29.95 48.13 47.97
CA MET A 1 31.21 48.03 47.20
C MET A 1 31.15 46.72 46.41
N LYS A 2 30.73 46.78 45.14
CA LYS A 2 31.56 46.59 43.92
C LYS A 2 32.14 45.17 43.75
N SER A 3 31.55 44.37 42.84
CA SER A 3 32.25 43.55 41.80
C SER A 3 31.18 42.83 40.92
N ILE A 4 30.82 43.30 39.71
CA ILE A 4 31.41 43.09 38.37
C ILE A 4 31.26 41.62 37.88
N LEU A 5 30.26 41.31 37.03
CA LEU A 5 30.33 41.13 35.55
C LEU A 5 31.16 39.88 35.15
N ARG A 6 30.66 38.87 34.44
CA ARG A 6 30.37 38.86 32.98
C ARG A 6 29.67 37.55 32.60
N PHE A 7 28.44 37.59 32.09
CA PHE A 7 27.84 36.47 31.35
C PHE A 7 28.07 36.71 29.86
N ALA A 8 28.91 35.89 29.24
CA ALA A 8 29.09 35.85 27.80
C ALA A 8 27.89 35.13 27.19
N PHE A 9 27.02 35.87 26.50
CA PHE A 9 25.91 35.30 25.74
C PHE A 9 26.42 34.92 24.36
N LEU A 10 26.76 33.64 24.16
CA LEU A 10 27.06 33.10 22.84
C LEU A 10 25.73 32.88 22.09
N LEU A 11 25.42 33.81 21.19
CA LEU A 11 24.30 33.73 20.26
C LEU A 11 24.66 32.75 19.15
N SER A 12 24.28 31.48 19.28
CA SER A 12 24.40 30.48 18.21
C SER A 12 23.15 30.51 17.31
N LEU A 13 23.36 30.89 16.06
CA LEU A 13 22.38 30.92 14.98
C LEU A 13 22.12 29.48 14.47
N PRO A 14 20.88 28.96 14.47
CA PRO A 14 20.61 27.70 13.79
C PRO A 14 20.50 27.94 12.28
N LEU A 15 21.46 27.39 11.53
CA LEU A 15 21.42 27.28 10.07
C LEU A 15 20.29 26.31 9.71
N LEU A 16 19.16 26.84 9.22
CA LEU A 16 18.07 26.04 8.66
C LEU A 16 18.55 25.42 7.34
N LEU A 17 19.06 24.19 7.41
CA LEU A 17 19.23 23.34 6.24
C LEU A 17 17.84 22.95 5.73
N ALA A 18 17.39 23.64 4.70
CA ALA A 18 16.24 23.22 3.90
C ALA A 18 16.56 21.85 3.28
N THR A 19 15.95 20.80 3.81
CA THR A 19 15.98 19.49 3.18
C THR A 19 15.18 19.57 1.88
N PRO A 20 15.73 19.14 0.73
CA PRO A 20 14.95 19.06 -0.49
C PRO A 20 13.89 17.98 -0.28
N ALA A 21 12.62 18.39 -0.26
CA ALA A 21 11.50 17.49 -0.35
C ALA A 21 11.54 16.82 -1.74
N ARG A 22 12.18 15.66 -1.83
CA ARG A 22 11.99 14.79 -2.99
C ARG A 22 10.57 14.28 -2.95
N ALA A 23 9.80 14.61 -3.97
CA ALA A 23 8.55 13.93 -4.27
C ALA A 23 8.89 12.47 -4.58
N ALA A 24 8.85 11.62 -3.56
CA ALA A 24 8.87 10.19 -3.77
C ALA A 24 7.52 9.84 -4.40
N ASN A 25 7.53 9.26 -5.60
CA ASN A 25 6.34 8.55 -6.06
C ASN A 25 6.03 7.50 -4.99
N VAL A 26 4.75 7.31 -4.69
CA VAL A 26 4.28 6.24 -3.78
C VAL A 26 4.82 4.86 -4.20
N ASP A 27 5.25 4.74 -5.46
CA ASP A 27 5.73 3.53 -6.12
C ASP A 27 7.22 3.16 -5.89
N ASP A 28 8.08 4.10 -5.49
CA ASP A 28 9.54 3.91 -5.59
C ASP A 28 10.19 3.23 -4.37
N ASN A 29 9.48 3.07 -3.25
CA ASN A 29 10.01 2.35 -2.08
C ASN A 29 8.99 1.35 -1.53
N LEU A 30 9.17 0.07 -1.88
CA LEU A 30 8.42 -1.00 -1.23
C LEU A 30 8.75 -1.05 0.26
N PRO A 31 7.76 -1.32 1.12
CA PRO A 31 8.01 -1.51 2.54
C PRO A 31 8.95 -2.71 2.74
N ASN A 32 9.86 -2.61 3.71
CA ASN A 32 10.63 -3.75 4.16
C ASN A 32 9.74 -4.76 4.91
N ALA A 33 10.28 -5.95 5.19
CA ALA A 33 9.54 -7.03 5.83
C ALA A 33 8.91 -6.63 7.18
N GLN A 34 9.63 -5.87 8.02
CA GLN A 34 9.08 -5.37 9.29
C GLN A 34 7.90 -4.41 9.10
N ALA A 35 7.98 -3.49 8.14
CA ALA A 35 6.91 -2.56 7.84
C ALA A 35 5.67 -3.28 7.29
N LEU A 36 5.87 -4.28 6.43
CA LEU A 36 4.77 -5.13 5.93
C LEU A 36 4.10 -5.90 7.06
N LEU A 37 4.86 -6.54 7.94
CA LEU A 37 4.32 -7.24 9.11
C LEU A 37 3.55 -6.31 10.05
N ALA A 38 4.05 -5.09 10.25
CA ALA A 38 3.36 -4.09 11.06
C ALA A 38 2.03 -3.65 10.42
N LEU A 39 1.99 -3.52 9.08
CA LEU A 39 0.75 -3.23 8.36
C LEU A 39 -0.24 -4.40 8.45
N GLU A 40 0.22 -5.64 8.29
CA GLU A 40 -0.60 -6.84 8.47
C GLU A 40 -1.22 -6.90 9.88
N LEU A 41 -0.40 -6.70 10.90
CA LEU A 41 -0.87 -6.70 12.30
C LEU A 41 -1.88 -5.58 12.55
N ARG A 42 -1.60 -4.38 12.02
CA ARG A 42 -2.52 -3.25 12.12
C ARG A 42 -3.86 -3.53 11.46
N ALA A 43 -3.87 -4.16 10.28
CA ALA A 43 -5.11 -4.55 9.61
C ALA A 43 -5.90 -5.58 10.46
N GLN A 44 -5.24 -6.61 10.97
CA GLN A 44 -5.88 -7.64 11.80
C GLN A 44 -6.48 -7.10 13.10
N GLN A 45 -5.84 -6.11 13.72
CA GLN A 45 -6.26 -5.54 15.00
C GLN A 45 -7.14 -4.29 14.88
N ALA A 46 -7.34 -3.78 13.66
CA ALA A 46 -8.14 -2.58 13.43
C ALA A 46 -9.62 -2.81 13.73
N ASN A 47 -10.34 -1.70 13.96
CA ASN A 47 -11.80 -1.74 13.97
C ASN A 47 -12.29 -2.23 12.58
N PRO A 48 -13.34 -3.07 12.50
CA PRO A 48 -13.85 -3.58 11.21
C PRO A 48 -14.13 -2.49 10.18
N ARG A 49 -14.53 -1.31 10.64
CA ARG A 49 -14.78 -0.16 9.76
C ARG A 49 -13.52 0.35 9.05
N ASP A 50 -12.35 0.16 9.64
CA ASP A 50 -11.07 0.59 9.10
C ASP A 50 -10.33 -0.53 8.33
N GLN A 51 -10.72 -1.80 8.55
CA GLN A 51 -10.09 -2.98 7.96
C GLN A 51 -10.13 -3.00 6.44
N CYS A 52 -11.28 -2.66 5.84
CA CYS A 52 -11.45 -2.59 4.38
C CYS A 52 -10.33 -1.77 3.69
N PHE A 53 -10.03 -0.57 4.21
CA PHE A 53 -8.97 0.26 3.66
C PHE A 53 -7.57 -0.34 3.91
N LEU A 54 -7.29 -0.85 5.12
CA LEU A 54 -5.98 -1.41 5.46
C LEU A 54 -5.65 -2.68 4.65
N TYR A 55 -6.64 -3.55 4.42
CA TYR A 55 -6.46 -4.70 3.54
C TYR A 55 -6.27 -4.29 2.07
N THR A 56 -6.85 -3.16 1.64
CA THR A 56 -6.57 -2.60 0.32
C THR A 56 -5.12 -2.13 0.19
N GLU A 57 -4.55 -1.52 1.25
CA GLU A 57 -3.11 -1.19 1.28
C GLU A 57 -2.23 -2.43 1.17
N LEU A 58 -2.60 -3.53 1.84
CA LEU A 58 -1.88 -4.80 1.73
C LEU A 58 -1.98 -5.41 0.33
N VAL A 59 -3.16 -5.38 -0.29
CA VAL A 59 -3.37 -5.78 -1.69
C VAL A 59 -2.46 -4.99 -2.63
N HIS A 60 -2.42 -3.67 -2.47
CA HIS A 60 -1.55 -2.80 -3.25
C HIS A 60 -0.07 -3.20 -3.09
N VAL A 61 0.44 -3.19 -1.86
CA VAL A 61 1.85 -3.50 -1.58
C VAL A 61 2.26 -4.87 -2.12
N MET A 62 1.44 -5.90 -1.92
CA MET A 62 1.77 -7.25 -2.39
C MET A 62 1.70 -7.37 -3.91
N THR A 63 0.84 -6.59 -4.57
CA THR A 63 0.81 -6.50 -6.04
C THR A 63 2.12 -5.91 -6.57
N GLU A 64 2.67 -4.92 -5.86
CA GLU A 64 3.94 -4.33 -6.25
C GLU A 64 5.16 -5.21 -6.03
N ILE A 65 5.15 -5.94 -4.92
CA ILE A 65 6.16 -6.96 -4.65
C ILE A 65 6.09 -8.04 -5.75
N ALA A 66 4.90 -8.56 -6.04
CA ALA A 66 4.70 -9.59 -7.06
C ALA A 66 5.16 -9.13 -8.45
N GLY A 67 4.80 -7.92 -8.85
CA GLY A 67 5.18 -7.37 -10.14
C GLY A 67 6.70 -7.19 -10.29
N LYS A 68 7.39 -6.72 -9.25
CA LYS A 68 8.86 -6.64 -9.26
C LYS A 68 9.49 -8.03 -9.33
N GLN A 69 9.07 -8.98 -8.49
CA GLN A 69 9.55 -10.37 -8.50
C GLN A 69 9.42 -11.02 -9.88
N MET A 70 8.30 -10.79 -10.58
CA MET A 70 8.12 -11.27 -11.95
C MET A 70 9.09 -10.65 -12.95
N LEU A 71 9.32 -9.35 -12.87
CA LEU A 71 10.27 -8.66 -13.75
C LEU A 71 11.71 -9.12 -13.50
N ASP A 72 12.02 -9.51 -12.27
CA ASP A 72 13.31 -10.07 -11.86
C ASP A 72 13.45 -11.57 -12.18
N GLY A 73 12.36 -12.24 -12.59
CA GLY A 73 12.33 -13.67 -12.92
C GLY A 73 12.11 -14.60 -11.71
N ASP A 74 11.79 -14.06 -10.54
CA ASP A 74 11.52 -14.78 -9.30
C ASP A 74 10.06 -15.31 -9.25
N VAL A 75 9.71 -16.19 -10.19
CA VAL A 75 8.33 -16.68 -10.43
C VAL A 75 7.68 -17.29 -9.18
N ASP A 76 8.41 -18.11 -8.42
CA ASP A 76 7.89 -18.75 -7.20
C ASP A 76 7.50 -17.72 -6.14
N GLN A 77 8.32 -16.68 -5.99
CA GLN A 77 8.07 -15.59 -5.04
C GLN A 77 6.91 -14.72 -5.51
N ALA A 78 6.86 -14.39 -6.80
CA ALA A 78 5.74 -13.66 -7.39
C ALA A 78 4.42 -14.40 -7.16
N THR A 79 4.40 -15.72 -7.36
CA THR A 79 3.24 -16.58 -7.11
C THR A 79 2.82 -16.54 -5.64
N ALA A 80 3.76 -16.64 -4.71
CA ALA A 80 3.47 -16.53 -3.27
C ALA A 80 2.88 -15.15 -2.91
N SER A 81 3.41 -14.08 -3.51
CA SER A 81 2.91 -12.72 -3.33
C SER A 81 1.51 -12.53 -3.91
N LEU A 82 1.22 -13.06 -5.10
CA LEU A 82 -0.13 -13.04 -5.70
C LEU A 82 -1.13 -13.85 -4.87
N LYS A 83 -0.70 -14.94 -4.23
CA LYS A 83 -1.56 -15.66 -3.28
C LYS A 83 -1.95 -14.76 -2.10
N LYS A 84 -1.00 -13.99 -1.55
CA LYS A 84 -1.28 -13.02 -0.48
C LYS A 84 -2.24 -11.92 -0.95
N VAL A 85 -2.07 -11.40 -2.17
CA VAL A 85 -3.03 -10.47 -2.80
C VAL A 85 -4.44 -11.07 -2.77
N ASN A 86 -4.60 -12.30 -3.25
CA ASN A 86 -5.90 -12.98 -3.27
C ASN A 86 -6.48 -13.22 -1.87
N ASP A 87 -5.63 -13.55 -0.88
CA ASP A 87 -6.05 -13.75 0.51
C ASP A 87 -6.55 -12.44 1.13
N TYR A 88 -5.85 -11.30 0.92
CA TYR A 88 -6.32 -9.99 1.41
C TYR A 88 -7.55 -9.48 0.67
N ALA A 89 -7.66 -9.69 -0.64
CA ALA A 89 -8.84 -9.34 -1.41
C ALA A 89 -10.11 -10.04 -0.91
N LYS A 90 -10.01 -11.29 -0.46
CA LYS A 90 -11.13 -12.00 0.22
C LYS A 90 -11.53 -11.34 1.54
N LEU A 91 -10.56 -10.85 2.33
CA LEU A 91 -10.85 -10.14 3.57
C LEU A 91 -11.55 -8.80 3.30
N ILE A 92 -11.16 -8.08 2.23
CA ILE A 92 -11.88 -6.87 1.81
C ILE A 92 -13.34 -7.20 1.51
N HIS A 93 -13.61 -8.25 0.73
CA HIS A 93 -14.96 -8.69 0.42
C HIS A 93 -15.78 -9.01 1.69
N MET A 94 -15.18 -9.73 2.65
CA MET A 94 -15.84 -10.10 3.90
C MET A 94 -16.10 -8.91 4.85
N ASP A 95 -15.17 -7.96 4.90
CA ASP A 95 -15.22 -6.80 5.81
C ASP A 95 -15.87 -5.57 5.16
N LEU A 96 -16.27 -5.67 3.89
CA LEU A 96 -16.99 -4.62 3.19
C LEU A 96 -18.41 -4.51 3.72
N SER A 97 -18.58 -3.60 4.67
CA SER A 97 -19.87 -3.28 5.28
C SER A 97 -20.34 -1.89 4.85
N SER A 98 -21.64 -1.62 5.00
CA SER A 98 -22.24 -0.33 4.67
C SER A 98 -21.64 0.84 5.46
N ASN A 99 -21.05 0.58 6.63
CA ASN A 99 -20.48 1.59 7.52
C ASN A 99 -18.94 1.69 7.46
N SER A 100 -18.27 0.91 6.60
CA SER A 100 -16.81 0.92 6.45
C SER A 100 -16.31 2.33 6.14
N LYS A 101 -15.22 2.78 6.73
CA LYS A 101 -14.64 4.11 6.54
C LYS A 101 -13.73 4.11 5.31
N ARG A 102 -13.50 5.31 4.74
CA ARG A 102 -12.53 5.53 3.66
C ARG A 102 -12.74 4.64 2.42
N VAL A 103 -13.97 4.19 2.16
CA VAL A 103 -14.30 3.33 1.01
C VAL A 103 -13.90 3.97 -0.31
N LYS A 104 -14.07 5.29 -0.47
CA LYS A 104 -13.59 6.00 -1.66
C LYS A 104 -12.07 5.88 -1.85
N ASN A 105 -11.29 6.03 -0.77
CA ASN A 105 -9.83 5.88 -0.86
C ASN A 105 -9.43 4.43 -1.14
N ALA A 106 -10.18 3.47 -0.62
CA ALA A 106 -9.97 2.05 -0.92
C ALA A 106 -10.30 1.75 -2.39
N GLU A 107 -11.40 2.30 -2.91
CA GLU A 107 -11.79 2.18 -4.32
C GLU A 107 -10.73 2.76 -5.25
N GLU A 108 -10.28 3.99 -5.01
CA GLU A 108 -9.24 4.65 -5.81
C GLU A 108 -7.92 3.85 -5.80
N LEU A 109 -7.52 3.35 -4.62
CA LEU A 109 -6.32 2.53 -4.49
C LEU A 109 -6.46 1.17 -5.19
N MET A 110 -7.64 0.54 -5.11
CA MET A 110 -7.91 -0.74 -5.78
C MET A 110 -7.93 -0.58 -7.30
N HIS A 111 -8.52 0.52 -7.80
CA HIS A 111 -8.51 0.85 -9.23
C HIS A 111 -7.08 0.98 -9.75
N HIS A 112 -6.25 1.77 -9.06
CA HIS A 112 -4.83 1.92 -9.39
C HIS A 112 -4.09 0.58 -9.33
N THR A 113 -4.35 -0.23 -8.31
CA THR A 113 -3.69 -1.54 -8.16
C THR A 113 -4.05 -2.51 -9.28
N SER A 114 -5.32 -2.57 -9.68
CA SER A 114 -5.78 -3.43 -10.78
C SER A 114 -5.17 -2.99 -12.12
N TYR A 115 -5.12 -1.68 -12.38
CA TYR A 115 -4.43 -1.13 -13.55
C TYR A 115 -2.96 -1.56 -13.61
N ARG A 116 -2.26 -1.48 -12.48
CA ARG A 116 -0.84 -1.86 -12.39
C ARG A 116 -0.59 -3.35 -12.56
N LEU A 117 -1.44 -4.19 -11.98
CA LEU A 117 -1.40 -5.63 -12.22
C LEU A 117 -1.62 -5.96 -13.69
N GLY A 118 -2.49 -5.23 -14.38
CA GLY A 118 -2.66 -5.32 -15.84
C GLY A 118 -1.38 -4.99 -16.61
N GLU A 119 -0.63 -3.97 -16.20
CA GLU A 119 0.67 -3.64 -16.79
C GLU A 119 1.72 -4.74 -16.55
N TYR A 120 1.73 -5.39 -15.38
CA TYR A 120 2.58 -6.55 -15.12
C TYR A 120 2.17 -7.76 -15.96
N LEU A 121 0.87 -8.06 -16.07
CA LEU A 121 0.33 -9.13 -16.93
C LEU A 121 0.75 -8.95 -18.40
N ARG A 122 0.83 -7.72 -18.88
CA ARG A 122 1.24 -7.43 -20.27
C ARG A 122 2.74 -7.68 -20.51
N LYS A 123 3.56 -7.70 -19.46
CA LYS A 123 5.01 -7.94 -19.49
C LYS A 123 5.40 -9.37 -19.09
N ALA A 124 4.49 -10.12 -18.48
CA ALA A 124 4.71 -11.47 -17.98
C ALA A 124 4.98 -12.49 -19.09
N SER A 125 5.76 -13.53 -18.75
CA SER A 125 5.94 -14.72 -19.59
C SER A 125 4.61 -15.46 -19.78
N ASN A 126 4.45 -16.24 -20.84
CA ASN A 126 3.19 -16.95 -21.12
C ASN A 126 2.75 -17.88 -19.98
N GLU A 127 3.70 -18.47 -19.26
CA GLU A 127 3.46 -19.42 -18.17
C GLU A 127 2.86 -18.73 -16.94
N ASP A 128 3.18 -17.44 -16.72
CA ASP A 128 2.75 -16.67 -15.55
C ASP A 128 1.41 -15.93 -15.77
N ARG A 129 0.97 -15.83 -17.03
CA ARG A 129 -0.20 -15.03 -17.43
C ARG A 129 -1.50 -15.49 -16.78
N ASP A 130 -1.70 -16.80 -16.65
CA ASP A 130 -2.96 -17.36 -16.16
C ASP A 130 -3.21 -16.97 -14.70
N THR A 131 -2.17 -17.10 -13.85
CA THR A 131 -2.25 -16.71 -12.43
C THR A 131 -2.50 -15.23 -12.27
N LEU A 132 -1.79 -14.39 -13.04
CA LEU A 132 -1.97 -12.94 -13.03
C LEU A 132 -3.35 -12.51 -13.50
N GLN A 133 -3.84 -13.11 -14.58
CA GLN A 133 -5.15 -12.80 -15.13
C GLN A 133 -6.26 -13.21 -14.16
N ALA A 134 -6.10 -14.33 -13.46
CA ALA A 134 -7.02 -14.74 -12.41
C ALA A 134 -7.02 -13.75 -11.23
N THR A 135 -5.85 -13.33 -10.75
CA THR A 135 -5.75 -12.32 -9.69
C THR A 135 -6.33 -10.97 -10.14
N LEU A 136 -6.04 -10.52 -11.36
CA LEU A 136 -6.59 -9.27 -11.91
C LEU A 136 -8.13 -9.30 -11.93
N LYS A 137 -8.71 -10.39 -12.41
CA LYS A 137 -10.17 -10.56 -12.41
C LYS A 137 -10.76 -10.50 -10.99
N GLN A 138 -10.07 -11.05 -10.00
CA GLN A 138 -10.49 -10.96 -8.60
C GLN A 138 -10.42 -9.51 -8.08
N LEU A 139 -9.37 -8.77 -8.42
CA LEU A 139 -9.23 -7.37 -8.01
C LEU A 139 -10.26 -6.46 -8.68
N ASP A 140 -10.56 -6.68 -9.97
CA ASP A 140 -11.62 -5.96 -10.69
C ASP A 140 -12.98 -6.18 -10.02
N GLN A 141 -13.28 -7.41 -9.58
CA GLN A 141 -14.52 -7.69 -8.84
C GLN A 141 -14.57 -6.91 -7.51
N VAL A 142 -13.47 -6.90 -6.74
CA VAL A 142 -13.42 -6.15 -5.47
C VAL A 142 -13.52 -4.63 -5.73
N HIS A 143 -12.94 -4.14 -6.82
CA HIS A 143 -13.08 -2.75 -7.26
C HIS A 143 -14.55 -2.38 -7.51
N ASP A 144 -15.27 -3.20 -8.28
CA ASP A 144 -16.70 -2.99 -8.57
C ASP A 144 -17.55 -2.97 -7.28
N GLU A 145 -17.26 -3.86 -6.33
CA GLU A 145 -17.95 -3.91 -5.03
C GLU A 145 -17.68 -2.66 -4.18
N LEU A 146 -16.42 -2.21 -4.14
CA LEU A 146 -16.02 -0.96 -3.47
C LEU A 146 -16.72 0.24 -4.10
N LEU A 147 -16.73 0.32 -5.44
CA LEU A 147 -17.37 1.39 -6.20
C LEU A 147 -18.88 1.43 -5.93
N ALA A 148 -19.56 0.28 -5.95
CA ALA A 148 -20.96 0.18 -5.58
C ALA A 148 -21.21 0.68 -4.14
N GLN A 149 -20.29 0.41 -3.22
CA GLN A 149 -20.40 0.87 -1.84
C GLN A 149 -20.11 2.38 -1.66
N VAL A 150 -19.29 2.97 -2.53
CA VAL A 150 -19.11 4.44 -2.57
C VAL A 150 -20.43 5.12 -2.92
N PHE A 151 -21.17 4.62 -3.90
CA PHE A 151 -22.44 5.23 -4.34
C PHE A 151 -23.63 4.99 -3.40
N LYS A 152 -23.54 4.03 -2.48
CA LYS A 152 -24.58 3.77 -1.46
C LYS A 152 -24.51 4.73 -0.26
N LYS A 153 -23.44 5.51 -0.13
CA LYS A 153 -23.22 6.46 0.96
C LYS A 153 -23.60 7.87 0.58
#